data_AF-A0A8T5VUD1-F1
#
_entry.id   AF-A0A8T5VUD1-F1
#
_cell.length_a   1.000
_cell.length_b   1.000
_cell.length_c   1.000
_cell.angle_alpha   90.00
_cell.angle_beta   90.00
_cell.angle_gamma   90.00
#
_symmetry.space_group_name_H-M   'P 1'
#
loop_
_entity.id
_entity.type
_entity.pdbx_description
1 polymer ?
#
loop_
_entity_poly.entity_id
_entity_poly.type
_entity_poly.pdbx_seq_one_letter_code
_entity_poly.pdbx_strand_id
1 'polypeptide(L)'
;MELRSCQRCLHRCCNATGRQPAEPYDDTPLAENDPDRTSASPDGKWLAYIRNYNLYLRSQDGLQDIQLTWDGSQADYYALFTLSWSPASTHLAAYRVRPGLQREVHYLESSPADQLEPKHSTMTYPKPGDAITLLQPVLFDVASRRAIAIDNAAFQNPYSLSAVQWWKDGRGFTFEFNQRGHQLYRLIEVDAATGQVRSLIDEVSKTFVDFQPLVMDQVNTGKTFRYDIDDGKEIIWTSERDGNEHLDLFNGRTGELQNQITRGDWVVRAVYHIDPIKHQI
;
A
#
# COMPACT_ATOMS: atom_id res chain seq x y z
N MET A 1 17.75 7.58 -28.55
CA MET A 1 17.81 7.59 -27.07
C MET A 1 16.44 7.13 -26.61
N GLU A 2 16.27 5.81 -26.47
CA GLU A 2 14.97 5.20 -26.19
C GLU A 2 14.59 5.45 -24.73
N LEU A 3 13.48 6.14 -24.52
CA LEU A 3 12.85 6.31 -23.22
C LEU A 3 12.23 4.97 -22.81
N ARG A 4 12.85 4.30 -21.84
CA ARG A 4 12.27 3.13 -21.17
C ARG A 4 11.36 3.63 -20.05
N SER A 5 10.05 3.46 -20.21
CA SER A 5 9.08 3.60 -19.13
C SER A 5 8.99 2.27 -18.37
N CYS A 6 9.14 2.29 -17.05
CA CYS A 6 9.04 1.12 -16.19
C CYS A 6 7.72 1.18 -15.42
N GLN A 7 6.72 0.41 -15.86
CA GLN A 7 5.43 0.28 -15.18
C GLN A 7 5.60 -0.58 -13.93
N ARG A 8 5.27 -0.04 -12.75
CA ARG A 8 5.45 -0.68 -11.43
C ARG A 8 4.59 -1.95 -11.23
N CYS A 9 3.60 -2.21 -12.08
CA CYS A 9 2.68 -3.33 -11.86
C CYS A 9 3.14 -4.69 -12.40
N LEU A 10 4.14 -4.78 -13.30
CA LEU A 10 4.41 -6.06 -13.99
C LEU A 10 5.86 -6.48 -14.25
N HIS A 11 6.88 -5.71 -13.86
CA HIS A 11 8.32 -6.06 -14.08
C HIS A 11 8.61 -6.74 -15.44
N ARG A 12 7.99 -6.25 -16.53
CA ARG A 12 8.33 -6.64 -17.91
C ARG A 12 8.64 -5.37 -18.70
N CYS A 13 9.84 -5.32 -19.27
CA CYS A 13 10.14 -4.38 -20.34
C CYS A 13 9.45 -4.89 -21.61
N CYS A 14 8.32 -4.29 -21.98
CA CYS A 14 7.67 -4.55 -23.27
C CYS A 14 8.00 -3.43 -24.25
N ASN A 15 8.43 -3.79 -25.46
CA ASN A 15 8.55 -2.86 -26.58
C ASN A 15 7.16 -2.27 -26.89
N ALA A 16 6.99 -0.96 -26.71
CA ALA A 16 5.74 -0.25 -26.93
C ALA A 16 5.52 -0.01 -28.43
N THR A 17 5.08 -1.03 -29.16
CA THR A 17 4.51 -0.88 -30.52
C THR A 17 3.10 -1.45 -30.65
N GLY A 18 2.45 -1.78 -29.53
CA GLY A 18 1.03 -2.13 -29.48
C GLY A 18 0.26 -1.19 -28.57
N ARG A 19 -1.03 -1.00 -28.85
CA ARG A 19 -1.99 -0.36 -27.93
C ARG A 19 -1.84 -1.07 -26.58
N GLN A 20 -1.41 -0.36 -25.54
CA GLN A 20 -1.33 -0.97 -24.21
C GLN A 20 -2.71 -1.53 -23.86
N PRO A 21 -2.81 -2.79 -23.40
CA PRO A 21 -4.06 -3.26 -22.84
C PRO A 21 -4.46 -2.27 -21.74
N ALA A 22 -5.73 -1.86 -21.74
CA ALA A 22 -6.23 -0.98 -20.70
C ALA A 22 -5.91 -1.62 -19.35
N GLU A 23 -5.21 -0.89 -18.48
CA GLU A 23 -4.98 -1.39 -17.12
C GLU A 23 -6.36 -1.65 -16.49
N PRO A 24 -6.57 -2.82 -15.87
CA PRO A 24 -7.85 -3.11 -15.24
C PRO A 24 -8.11 -2.05 -14.16
N TYR A 25 -9.36 -1.57 -14.05
CA TYR A 25 -9.77 -0.64 -12.99
C TYR A 25 -9.88 -1.35 -11.61
N ASP A 26 -9.37 -2.57 -11.51
CA ASP A 26 -9.42 -3.39 -10.31
C ASP A 26 -8.00 -3.64 -9.81
N ASP A 27 -7.62 -2.88 -8.78
CA ASP A 27 -6.34 -2.96 -8.09
C ASP A 27 -6.34 -4.03 -6.97
N THR A 28 -7.31 -4.95 -6.97
CA THR A 28 -7.37 -6.04 -5.98
C THR A 28 -6.11 -6.91 -6.06
N PRO A 29 -5.33 -7.04 -4.96
CA PRO A 29 -4.17 -7.92 -4.94
C PRO A 29 -4.58 -9.34 -5.32
N LEU A 30 -3.85 -9.98 -6.25
CA LEU A 30 -4.23 -11.30 -6.74
C LEU A 30 -4.20 -12.37 -5.64
N ALA A 31 -5.18 -13.28 -5.67
CA ALA A 31 -5.22 -14.48 -4.84
C ALA A 31 -4.24 -15.54 -5.34
N GLU A 32 -2.95 -15.27 -5.19
CA GLU A 32 -1.88 -16.15 -5.64
C GLU A 32 -1.76 -17.37 -4.74
N ASN A 33 -2.05 -18.55 -5.29
CA ASN A 33 -2.13 -19.83 -4.57
C ASN A 33 -1.07 -20.82 -5.05
N ASP A 34 0.15 -20.33 -5.27
CA ASP A 34 1.26 -21.08 -5.82
C ASP A 34 2.37 -21.28 -4.77
N PRO A 35 2.55 -22.51 -4.23
CA PRO A 35 3.58 -22.81 -3.24
C PRO A 35 5.03 -22.66 -3.71
N ASP A 36 5.26 -22.48 -5.02
CA ASP A 36 6.59 -22.24 -5.58
C ASP A 36 6.92 -20.73 -5.63
N ARG A 37 5.90 -19.87 -5.50
CA ARG A 37 6.10 -18.42 -5.37
C ARG A 37 6.19 -18.05 -3.89
N THR A 38 7.36 -17.56 -3.50
CA THR A 38 7.72 -17.37 -2.08
C THR A 38 8.29 -15.98 -1.81
N SER A 39 8.23 -15.57 -0.54
CA SER A 39 8.87 -14.39 0.01
C SER A 39 9.87 -14.81 1.09
N ALA A 40 11.16 -14.60 0.83
CA ALA A 40 12.24 -15.01 1.74
C ALA A 40 12.40 -14.05 2.91
N SER A 41 12.64 -14.58 4.11
CA SER A 41 12.99 -13.80 5.28
C SER A 41 14.37 -13.14 5.10
N PRO A 42 14.62 -11.96 5.69
CA PRO A 42 15.92 -11.26 5.57
C PRO A 42 17.14 -12.10 6.00
N ASP A 43 16.97 -12.94 7.03
CA ASP A 43 18.00 -13.88 7.51
C ASP A 43 18.12 -15.17 6.68
N GLY A 44 17.28 -15.35 5.65
CA GLY A 44 17.32 -16.47 4.72
C GLY A 44 16.91 -17.82 5.30
N LYS A 45 16.30 -17.86 6.50
CA LYS A 45 15.91 -19.12 7.15
C LYS A 45 14.51 -19.58 6.79
N TRP A 46 13.64 -18.67 6.38
CA TRP A 46 12.23 -18.95 6.11
C TRP A 46 11.82 -18.46 4.73
N LEU A 47 10.95 -19.22 4.09
CA LEU A 47 10.21 -18.86 2.89
C LEU A 47 8.74 -18.79 3.26
N ALA A 48 8.13 -17.61 3.18
CA ALA A 48 6.68 -17.46 3.30
C ALA A 48 6.01 -17.64 1.94
N TYR A 49 4.87 -18.33 1.92
CA TYR A 49 4.12 -18.58 0.69
C TYR A 49 2.63 -18.77 0.99
N ILE A 50 1.81 -18.73 -0.06
CA ILE A 50 0.37 -18.90 0.05
C ILE A 50 -0.06 -20.22 -0.58
N ARG A 51 -0.86 -21.00 0.15
CA ARG A 51 -1.47 -22.25 -0.33
C ARG A 51 -2.91 -22.32 0.16
N ASN A 52 -3.86 -22.55 -0.74
CA ASN A 52 -5.29 -22.59 -0.41
C ASN A 52 -5.73 -21.37 0.43
N TYR A 53 -5.36 -20.19 -0.03
CA TYR A 53 -5.67 -18.86 0.52
C TYR A 53 -5.07 -18.57 1.90
N ASN A 54 -4.24 -19.48 2.41
CA ASN A 54 -3.65 -19.41 3.73
C ASN A 54 -2.13 -19.20 3.66
N LEU A 55 -1.58 -18.56 4.69
CA LEU A 55 -0.17 -18.28 4.82
C LEU A 55 0.57 -19.48 5.44
N TYR A 56 1.70 -19.81 4.84
CA TYR A 56 2.60 -20.88 5.28
C TYR A 56 4.03 -20.36 5.41
N LEU A 57 4.82 -21.02 6.26
CA LEU A 57 6.26 -20.88 6.36
C LEU A 57 6.94 -22.21 6.05
N ARG A 58 7.89 -22.18 5.13
CA ARG A 58 8.81 -23.29 4.86
C ARG A 58 10.20 -22.91 5.35
N SER A 59 10.90 -23.79 6.05
CA SER A 59 12.32 -23.57 6.34
C SER A 59 13.12 -23.64 5.03
N GLN A 60 14.23 -22.91 4.94
CA GLN A 60 15.05 -22.85 3.73
C GLN A 60 15.60 -24.22 3.29
N ASP A 61 15.83 -25.12 4.24
CA ASP A 61 16.24 -26.51 4.00
C ASP A 61 15.07 -27.43 3.55
N GLY A 62 13.83 -26.94 3.58
CA GLY A 62 12.62 -27.67 3.23
C GLY A 62 12.15 -28.69 4.28
N LEU A 63 12.83 -28.80 5.42
CA LEU A 63 12.50 -29.81 6.45
C LEU A 63 11.27 -29.46 7.28
N GLN A 64 10.92 -28.17 7.38
CA GLN A 64 9.73 -27.69 8.06
C GLN A 64 8.80 -27.02 7.04
N ASP A 65 7.53 -27.42 7.06
CA ASP A 65 6.44 -26.78 6.30
C ASP A 65 5.27 -26.55 7.26
N ILE A 66 5.00 -25.29 7.59
CA ILE A 66 4.13 -24.91 8.71
C ILE A 66 3.02 -24.01 8.17
N GLN A 67 1.77 -24.39 8.45
CA GLN A 67 0.62 -23.52 8.25
C GLN A 67 0.53 -22.49 9.37
N LEU A 68 0.47 -21.20 9.04
CA LEU A 68 0.29 -20.11 10.01
C LEU A 68 -1.18 -19.72 10.18
N THR A 69 -2.01 -19.92 9.15
CA THR A 69 -3.41 -19.45 9.13
C THR A 69 -4.34 -20.56 8.64
N TRP A 70 -5.59 -20.55 9.09
CA TRP A 70 -6.61 -21.53 8.72
C TRP A 70 -7.94 -20.90 8.27
N ASP A 71 -8.02 -19.58 8.30
CA ASP A 71 -9.22 -18.77 8.04
C ASP A 71 -9.28 -18.23 6.59
N GLY A 72 -8.24 -18.45 5.80
CA GLY A 72 -8.17 -18.00 4.41
C GLY A 72 -9.17 -18.72 3.50
N SER A 73 -9.82 -17.96 2.61
CA SER A 73 -10.74 -18.45 1.58
C SER A 73 -10.71 -17.56 0.33
N GLN A 74 -11.35 -17.99 -0.77
CA GLN A 74 -11.46 -17.16 -1.97
C GLN A 74 -12.10 -15.78 -1.73
N ALA A 75 -12.95 -15.65 -0.70
CA ALA A 75 -13.61 -14.40 -0.35
C ALA A 75 -12.86 -13.57 0.71
N ASP A 76 -11.83 -14.12 1.35
CA ASP A 76 -11.03 -13.47 2.39
C ASP A 76 -9.66 -14.18 2.47
N TYR A 77 -8.69 -13.75 1.66
CA TYR A 77 -7.41 -14.47 1.45
C TYR A 77 -6.19 -13.66 1.82
N TYR A 78 -5.08 -14.33 2.11
CA TYR A 78 -3.78 -13.72 2.27
C TYR A 78 -3.12 -13.53 0.90
N ALA A 79 -2.61 -12.34 0.60
CA ALA A 79 -2.02 -12.02 -0.70
C ALA A 79 -0.49 -11.99 -0.65
N LEU A 80 0.19 -12.81 -1.46
CA LEU A 80 1.65 -12.95 -1.45
C LEU A 80 2.39 -11.62 -1.66
N PHE A 81 1.91 -10.78 -2.58
CA PHE A 81 2.52 -9.48 -2.91
C PHE A 81 2.52 -8.49 -1.73
N THR A 82 1.71 -8.73 -0.70
CA THR A 82 1.59 -7.87 0.47
C THR A 82 2.46 -8.31 1.65
N LEU A 83 3.14 -9.46 1.54
CA LEU A 83 4.01 -9.97 2.59
C LEU A 83 5.20 -9.04 2.83
N SER A 84 5.42 -8.69 4.09
CA SER A 84 6.49 -7.78 4.50
C SER A 84 7.15 -8.28 5.78
N TRP A 85 8.40 -8.72 5.66
CA TRP A 85 9.19 -9.21 6.79
C TRP A 85 9.77 -8.07 7.62
N SER A 86 9.73 -8.21 8.93
CA SER A 86 10.52 -7.37 9.84
C SER A 86 12.03 -7.52 9.54
N PRO A 87 12.85 -6.48 9.77
CA PRO A 87 14.28 -6.52 9.45
C PRO A 87 15.05 -7.68 10.12
N ALA A 88 14.60 -8.09 11.31
CA ALA A 88 15.22 -9.16 12.08
C ALA A 88 14.63 -10.56 11.80
N SER A 89 13.73 -10.70 10.79
CA SER A 89 13.00 -11.95 10.49
C SER A 89 12.13 -12.50 11.64
N THR A 90 11.88 -11.73 12.70
CA THR A 90 11.13 -12.21 13.88
C THR A 90 9.62 -12.13 13.67
N HIS A 91 9.18 -11.19 12.84
CA HIS A 91 7.79 -10.97 12.50
C HIS A 91 7.56 -10.92 10.99
N LEU A 92 6.35 -11.28 10.59
CA LEU A 92 5.85 -11.17 9.22
C LEU A 92 4.50 -10.46 9.25
N ALA A 93 4.40 -9.35 8.52
CA ALA A 93 3.15 -8.65 8.26
C ALA A 93 2.61 -9.04 6.87
N ALA A 94 1.29 -9.00 6.73
CA ALA A 94 0.59 -9.22 5.47
C ALA A 94 -0.71 -8.42 5.42
N TYR A 95 -1.34 -8.35 4.25
CA TYR A 95 -2.76 -8.02 4.15
C TYR A 95 -3.59 -9.28 3.91
N ARG A 96 -4.67 -9.40 4.69
CA ARG A 96 -5.83 -10.23 4.34
C ARG A 96 -6.76 -9.39 3.48
N VAL A 97 -7.17 -9.94 2.35
CA VAL A 97 -7.86 -9.26 1.27
C VAL A 97 -9.26 -9.83 1.15
N ARG A 98 -10.25 -8.97 1.35
CA ARG A 98 -11.64 -9.25 0.97
C ARG A 98 -11.95 -8.52 -0.33
N PRO A 99 -12.10 -9.22 -1.45
CA PRO A 99 -12.41 -8.59 -2.73
C PRO A 99 -13.73 -7.81 -2.67
N GLY A 100 -13.75 -6.68 -3.36
CA GLY A 100 -14.97 -5.92 -3.61
C GLY A 100 -15.91 -6.61 -4.61
N LEU A 101 -17.00 -5.92 -4.94
CA LEU A 101 -17.91 -6.36 -5.99
C LEU A 101 -17.19 -6.30 -7.34
N GLN A 102 -17.02 -7.47 -7.96
CA GLN A 102 -16.48 -7.64 -9.30
C GLN A 102 -17.55 -7.31 -10.36
N ARG A 103 -17.94 -6.03 -10.43
CA ARG A 103 -18.95 -5.57 -11.39
C ARG A 103 -18.37 -5.55 -12.80
N GLU A 104 -19.03 -6.23 -13.72
CA GLU A 104 -18.72 -6.14 -15.14
C GLU A 104 -19.57 -5.06 -15.82
N VAL A 105 -18.90 -4.23 -16.63
CA VAL A 105 -19.52 -3.36 -17.62
C VAL A 105 -19.29 -3.99 -18.98
N HIS A 106 -20.37 -4.11 -19.75
CA HIS A 106 -20.35 -4.70 -21.09
C HIS A 106 -20.27 -3.60 -22.15
N TYR A 107 -19.32 -3.74 -23.07
CA TYR A 107 -19.14 -2.86 -24.21
C TYR A 107 -19.50 -3.61 -25.49
N LEU A 108 -20.11 -2.88 -26.42
CA LEU A 108 -20.43 -3.37 -27.75
C LEU A 108 -19.77 -2.45 -28.77
N GLU A 109 -18.78 -2.96 -29.48
CA GLU A 109 -18.26 -2.33 -30.68
C GLU A 109 -19.18 -2.72 -31.85
N SER A 110 -20.13 -1.83 -32.15
CA SER A 110 -21.20 -2.10 -33.11
C SER A 110 -20.73 -2.25 -34.56
N SER A 111 -19.56 -1.73 -34.92
CA SER A 111 -19.04 -1.72 -36.30
C SER A 111 -17.51 -1.80 -36.29
N PRO A 112 -16.94 -2.96 -35.95
CA PRO A 112 -15.50 -3.16 -35.94
C PRO A 112 -14.93 -3.10 -37.37
N ALA A 113 -13.68 -2.65 -37.50
CA ALA A 113 -13.07 -2.44 -38.81
C ALA A 113 -12.71 -3.74 -39.57
N ASP A 114 -12.70 -4.87 -38.87
CA ASP A 114 -12.12 -6.15 -39.32
C ASP A 114 -13.16 -7.29 -39.47
N GLN A 115 -14.43 -7.05 -39.17
CA GLN A 115 -15.51 -8.03 -39.35
C GLN A 115 -16.88 -7.36 -39.51
N LEU A 116 -17.90 -8.12 -39.95
CA LEU A 116 -19.25 -7.60 -40.15
C LEU A 116 -20.08 -7.61 -38.85
N GLU A 117 -19.83 -8.57 -37.97
CA GLU A 117 -20.56 -8.75 -36.72
C GLU A 117 -20.03 -7.82 -35.61
N PRO A 118 -20.88 -7.33 -34.69
CA PRO A 118 -20.42 -6.58 -33.52
C PRO A 118 -19.45 -7.37 -32.64
N LYS A 119 -18.48 -6.68 -32.03
CA LYS A 119 -17.61 -7.26 -31.00
C LYS A 119 -18.10 -6.89 -29.61
N HIS A 120 -18.08 -7.88 -28.71
CA HIS A 120 -18.40 -7.69 -27.30
C HIS A 120 -17.11 -7.74 -26.47
N SER A 121 -17.01 -6.86 -25.48
CA SER A 121 -15.96 -6.92 -24.47
C SER A 121 -16.51 -6.56 -23.10
N THR A 122 -15.82 -7.00 -22.06
CA THR A 122 -16.13 -6.70 -20.67
C THR A 122 -14.99 -5.94 -20.02
N MET A 123 -15.34 -5.13 -19.03
CA MET A 123 -14.39 -4.50 -18.13
C MET A 123 -14.92 -4.60 -16.70
N THR A 124 -14.08 -5.06 -15.78
CA THR A 124 -14.37 -4.94 -14.35
C THR A 124 -14.29 -3.47 -13.96
N TYR A 125 -15.38 -2.91 -13.45
CA TYR A 125 -15.48 -1.52 -13.05
C TYR A 125 -16.42 -1.37 -11.84
N PRO A 126 -15.86 -1.25 -10.63
CA PRO A 126 -16.60 -0.83 -9.45
C PRO A 126 -17.21 0.56 -9.68
N LYS A 127 -18.52 0.70 -9.47
CA LYS A 127 -19.21 1.99 -9.55
C LYS A 127 -19.23 2.68 -8.19
N PRO A 128 -19.41 4.02 -8.13
CA PRO A 128 -19.64 4.72 -6.88
C PRO A 128 -20.74 4.05 -6.04
N GLY A 129 -20.42 3.77 -4.77
CA GLY A 129 -21.31 3.07 -3.84
C GLY A 129 -21.08 1.56 -3.74
N ASP A 130 -20.42 0.92 -4.70
CA ASP A 130 -20.13 -0.53 -4.61
C ASP A 130 -19.23 -0.87 -3.43
N ALA A 131 -19.32 -2.11 -2.98
CA ALA A 131 -18.30 -2.66 -2.10
C ALA A 131 -16.97 -2.70 -2.86
N ILE A 132 -15.94 -2.07 -2.30
CA ILE A 132 -14.57 -2.10 -2.82
C ILE A 132 -13.75 -3.14 -2.06
N THR A 133 -12.58 -3.45 -2.57
CA THR A 133 -11.64 -4.36 -1.91
C THR A 133 -11.18 -3.78 -0.59
N LEU A 134 -11.24 -4.60 0.46
CA LEU A 134 -10.82 -4.24 1.80
C LEU A 134 -9.55 -4.99 2.15
N LEU A 135 -8.54 -4.24 2.58
CA LEU A 135 -7.29 -4.75 3.10
C LEU A 135 -7.33 -4.70 4.63
N GLN A 136 -6.97 -5.81 5.28
CA GLN A 136 -6.84 -5.91 6.72
C GLN A 136 -5.39 -6.29 7.06
N PRO A 137 -4.60 -5.40 7.69
CA PRO A 137 -3.28 -5.75 8.17
C PRO A 137 -3.38 -6.84 9.22
N VAL A 138 -2.47 -7.80 9.12
CA VAL A 138 -2.32 -8.96 10.00
C VAL A 138 -0.85 -9.16 10.27
N LEU A 139 -0.51 -9.48 11.51
CA LEU A 139 0.86 -9.61 11.98
C LEU A 139 1.07 -10.99 12.60
N PHE A 140 2.24 -11.57 12.36
CA PHE A 140 2.61 -12.87 12.89
C PHE A 140 3.96 -12.79 13.60
N ASP A 141 4.04 -13.40 14.78
CA ASP A 141 5.31 -13.75 15.40
C ASP A 141 5.78 -15.11 14.87
N VAL A 142 6.98 -15.13 14.29
CA VAL A 142 7.52 -16.28 13.55
C VAL A 142 7.93 -17.40 14.50
N ALA A 143 8.48 -17.04 15.67
CA ALA A 143 9.00 -18.01 16.63
C ALA A 143 7.86 -18.82 17.28
N SER A 144 6.83 -18.13 17.77
CA SER A 144 5.65 -18.74 18.38
C SER A 144 4.61 -19.22 17.36
N ARG A 145 4.72 -18.80 16.10
CA ARG A 145 3.83 -19.17 14.98
C ARG A 145 2.40 -18.71 15.23
N ARG A 146 2.23 -17.54 15.85
CA ARG A 146 0.93 -16.99 16.24
C ARG A 146 0.67 -15.67 15.55
N ALA A 147 -0.60 -15.47 15.19
CA ALA A 147 -1.09 -14.17 14.81
C ALA A 147 -1.14 -13.24 16.04
N ILE A 148 -0.70 -12.01 15.85
CA ILE A 148 -0.89 -10.89 16.78
C ILE A 148 -2.06 -10.07 16.25
N ALA A 149 -3.09 -9.90 17.08
CA ALA A 149 -4.29 -9.18 16.68
C ALA A 149 -3.98 -7.69 16.48
N ILE A 150 -4.52 -7.11 15.41
CA ILE A 150 -4.46 -5.68 15.10
C ILE A 150 -5.89 -5.17 15.08
N ASP A 151 -6.22 -4.31 16.04
CA ASP A 151 -7.53 -3.64 16.08
C ASP A 151 -7.65 -2.61 14.96
N ASN A 152 -8.83 -2.51 14.34
CA ASN A 152 -9.04 -1.65 13.18
C ASN A 152 -9.74 -0.33 13.47
N ALA A 153 -9.97 0.04 14.74
CA ALA A 153 -10.69 1.25 15.11
C ALA A 153 -10.07 2.52 14.53
N ALA A 154 -8.73 2.56 14.39
CA ALA A 154 -8.01 3.71 13.84
C ALA A 154 -8.09 3.82 12.30
N PHE A 155 -8.52 2.77 11.58
CA PHE A 155 -8.56 2.70 10.11
C PHE A 155 -9.82 2.02 9.58
N GLN A 156 -10.97 2.31 10.18
CA GLN A 156 -12.24 1.72 9.74
C GLN A 156 -12.63 2.21 8.34
N ASN A 157 -13.18 1.31 7.52
CA ASN A 157 -13.70 1.60 6.18
C ASN A 157 -12.67 2.27 5.24
N PRO A 158 -11.53 1.59 4.96
CA PRO A 158 -10.51 2.12 4.07
C PRO A 158 -11.02 2.22 2.63
N TYR A 159 -10.67 3.30 1.94
CA TYR A 159 -10.61 3.33 0.48
C TYR A 159 -9.37 2.59 0.00
N SER A 160 -8.23 2.88 0.62
CA SER A 160 -6.96 2.21 0.34
C SER A 160 -6.06 2.21 1.57
N LEU A 161 -5.15 1.23 1.62
CA LEU A 161 -4.01 1.18 2.52
C LEU A 161 -2.73 1.12 1.69
N SER A 162 -1.67 1.81 2.10
CA SER A 162 -0.36 1.68 1.46
C SER A 162 0.29 0.33 1.76
N ALA A 163 1.39 0.01 1.07
CA ALA A 163 2.26 -1.08 1.49
C ALA A 163 2.78 -0.87 2.93
N VAL A 164 3.00 -1.98 3.64
CA VAL A 164 3.59 -1.99 4.98
C VAL A 164 5.07 -1.59 4.91
N GLN A 165 5.46 -0.63 5.74
CA GLN A 165 6.85 -0.16 5.88
C GLN A 165 7.35 -0.38 7.31
N TRP A 166 8.30 -1.31 7.49
CA TRP A 166 8.92 -1.58 8.78
C TRP A 166 9.94 -0.50 9.16
N TRP A 167 9.99 -0.14 10.45
CA TRP A 167 11.14 0.56 11.01
C TRP A 167 12.36 -0.37 11.00
N LYS A 168 13.56 0.19 10.78
CA LYS A 168 14.81 -0.59 10.76
C LYS A 168 15.12 -1.23 12.10
N ASP A 169 14.71 -0.58 13.20
CA ASP A 169 14.83 -1.16 14.55
C ASP A 169 13.83 -2.30 14.82
N GLY A 170 12.87 -2.54 13.92
CA GLY A 170 11.88 -3.61 14.01
C GLY A 170 10.83 -3.40 15.09
N ARG A 171 10.75 -2.23 15.73
CA ARG A 171 9.78 -1.95 16.81
C ARG A 171 8.31 -2.05 16.36
N GLY A 172 8.08 -1.85 15.08
CA GLY A 172 6.77 -1.74 14.49
C GLY A 172 6.86 -1.48 13.00
N PHE A 173 5.70 -1.31 12.40
CA PHE A 173 5.58 -0.92 11.00
C PHE A 173 4.53 0.16 10.84
N THR A 174 4.60 0.87 9.72
CA THR A 174 3.63 1.88 9.33
C THR A 174 2.94 1.54 8.03
N PHE A 175 1.76 2.12 7.85
CA PHE A 175 1.05 2.19 6.59
C PHE A 175 0.21 3.47 6.56
N GLU A 176 -0.03 3.97 5.37
CA GLU A 176 -0.92 5.10 5.15
C GLU A 176 -2.34 4.61 4.90
N PHE A 177 -3.32 5.30 5.47
CA PHE A 177 -4.74 4.99 5.40
C PHE A 177 -5.49 6.15 4.78
N ASN A 178 -6.19 5.88 3.68
CA ASN A 178 -7.16 6.81 3.08
C ASN A 178 -8.56 6.33 3.44
N GLN A 179 -9.29 7.10 4.25
CA GLN A 179 -10.66 6.76 4.59
C GLN A 179 -11.56 6.85 3.36
N ARG A 180 -12.50 5.92 3.22
CA ARG A 180 -13.55 6.05 2.20
C ARG A 180 -14.36 7.32 2.41
N GLY A 181 -14.44 8.14 1.37
CA GLY A 181 -14.97 9.52 1.45
C GLY A 181 -13.87 10.59 1.50
N HIS A 182 -12.61 10.19 1.65
CA HIS A 182 -11.40 11.02 1.50
C HIS A 182 -11.31 12.22 2.44
N GLN A 183 -12.06 12.26 3.54
CA GLN A 183 -11.99 13.36 4.51
C GLN A 183 -10.93 13.16 5.59
N LEU A 184 -10.31 11.98 5.63
CA LEU A 184 -9.30 11.60 6.59
C LEU A 184 -8.23 10.76 5.88
N TYR A 185 -6.99 11.24 5.94
CA TYR A 185 -5.79 10.50 5.58
C TYR A 185 -4.90 10.36 6.81
N ARG A 186 -4.29 9.19 7.04
CA ARG A 186 -3.48 8.95 8.23
C ARG A 186 -2.19 8.24 7.92
N LEU A 187 -1.16 8.56 8.67
CA LEU A 187 -0.04 7.67 8.90
C LEU A 187 -0.29 6.86 10.18
N ILE A 188 -0.45 5.55 10.03
CA ILE A 188 -0.72 4.64 11.15
C ILE A 188 0.51 3.82 11.46
N GLU A 189 0.78 3.60 12.74
CA GLU A 189 1.82 2.70 13.24
C GLU A 189 1.20 1.55 14.03
N VAL A 190 1.78 0.36 13.85
CA VAL A 190 1.46 -0.84 14.61
C VAL A 190 2.72 -1.30 15.34
N ASP A 191 2.61 -1.45 16.66
CA ASP A 191 3.67 -2.03 17.49
C ASP A 191 3.83 -3.53 17.20
N ALA A 192 5.06 -3.97 16.93
CA ALA A 192 5.32 -5.34 16.49
C ALA A 192 5.12 -6.38 17.60
N ALA A 193 5.38 -6.01 18.85
CA ALA A 193 5.31 -6.93 19.97
C ALA A 193 3.87 -7.17 20.45
N THR A 194 3.01 -6.15 20.35
CA THR A 194 1.68 -6.13 20.95
C THR A 194 0.53 -6.04 19.96
N GLY A 195 0.80 -5.58 18.73
CA GLY A 195 -0.24 -5.26 17.74
C GLY A 195 -1.02 -3.98 18.05
N GLN A 196 -0.60 -3.20 19.06
CA GLN A 196 -1.25 -1.93 19.37
C GLN A 196 -1.12 -0.95 18.21
N VAL A 197 -2.23 -0.30 17.90
CA VAL A 197 -2.35 0.63 16.79
C VAL A 197 -2.40 2.06 17.31
N ARG A 198 -1.65 2.96 16.69
CA ARG A 198 -1.78 4.40 16.92
C ARG A 198 -1.71 5.18 15.61
N SER A 199 -2.39 6.33 15.59
CA SER A 199 -2.18 7.30 14.52
C SER A 199 -0.99 8.19 14.85
N LEU A 200 -0.02 8.28 13.95
CA LEU A 200 1.12 9.19 14.08
C LEU A 200 0.79 10.57 13.52
N ILE A 201 0.14 10.63 12.36
CA ILE A 201 -0.22 11.87 11.68
C ILE A 201 -1.62 11.70 11.12
N ASP A 202 -2.51 12.64 11.42
CA ASP A 202 -3.83 12.76 10.80
C ASP A 202 -3.78 13.90 9.77
N GLU A 203 -4.48 13.78 8.66
CA GLU A 203 -4.81 14.89 7.76
C GLU A 203 -6.32 14.88 7.57
N VAL A 204 -6.98 15.96 7.98
CA VAL A 204 -8.44 16.02 8.09
C VAL A 204 -8.95 17.20 7.31
N SER A 205 -9.87 16.94 6.39
CA SER A 205 -10.48 17.96 5.54
C SER A 205 -12.00 17.94 5.64
N LYS A 206 -12.61 19.13 5.61
CA LYS A 206 -14.07 19.27 5.51
C LYS A 206 -14.59 18.88 4.12
N THR A 207 -13.73 18.92 3.10
CA THR A 207 -14.06 18.57 1.72
C THR A 207 -13.49 17.19 1.40
N PHE A 208 -12.22 17.14 1.04
CA PHE A 208 -11.44 15.93 0.77
C PHE A 208 -9.95 16.25 0.96
N VAL A 209 -9.16 15.20 1.15
CA VAL A 209 -7.70 15.16 1.08
C VAL A 209 -7.36 14.60 -0.29
N ASP A 210 -6.60 15.34 -1.08
CA ASP A 210 -6.02 14.79 -2.31
C ASP A 210 -4.90 13.82 -1.92
N PHE A 211 -5.09 12.55 -2.25
CA PHE A 211 -4.19 11.46 -1.87
C PHE A 211 -3.18 11.09 -2.96
N GLN A 212 -3.15 11.83 -4.08
CA GLN A 212 -2.17 11.61 -5.14
C GLN A 212 -0.77 12.09 -4.68
N PRO A 213 0.33 11.39 -4.99
CA PRO A 213 1.67 11.82 -4.60
C PRO A 213 2.13 13.11 -5.29
N LEU A 214 2.86 13.96 -4.57
CA LEU A 214 3.68 15.01 -5.18
C LEU A 214 4.74 14.34 -6.07
N VAL A 215 4.75 14.67 -7.35
CA VAL A 215 5.75 14.18 -8.30
C VAL A 215 6.45 15.34 -9.00
N MET A 216 7.68 15.08 -9.47
CA MET A 216 8.46 16.11 -10.18
C MET A 216 7.86 16.52 -11.52
N ASP A 217 7.06 15.63 -12.12
CA ASP A 217 6.29 15.93 -13.31
C ASP A 217 5.12 16.86 -12.95
N GLN A 218 5.32 18.16 -13.17
CA GLN A 218 4.34 19.21 -12.84
C GLN A 218 2.98 19.08 -13.55
N VAL A 219 2.84 18.11 -14.47
CA VAL A 219 1.59 17.82 -15.17
C VAL A 219 0.67 16.91 -14.34
N ASN A 220 1.21 16.05 -13.48
CA ASN A 220 0.46 15.03 -12.73
C ASN A 220 0.78 15.03 -11.22
N THR A 221 1.23 16.18 -10.70
CA THR A 221 1.55 16.30 -9.26
C THR A 221 0.28 16.33 -8.41
N GLY A 222 0.26 15.49 -7.37
CA GLY A 222 -0.81 15.44 -6.37
C GLY A 222 -0.51 16.32 -5.16
N LYS A 223 -0.85 15.85 -3.96
CA LYS A 223 -0.69 16.58 -2.69
C LYS A 223 -0.18 15.76 -1.49
N THR A 224 0.23 14.51 -1.71
CA THR A 224 0.82 13.69 -0.64
C THR A 224 2.33 13.58 -0.80
N PHE A 225 3.03 13.78 0.30
CA PHE A 225 4.45 13.53 0.38
C PHE A 225 4.82 13.14 1.81
N ARG A 226 5.61 12.08 1.91
CA ARG A 226 6.19 11.62 3.16
C ARG A 226 7.68 11.36 2.95
N TYR A 227 8.49 11.85 3.86
CA TYR A 227 9.90 11.48 3.94
C TYR A 227 10.31 11.27 5.40
N ASP A 228 10.76 10.05 5.70
CA ASP A 228 11.20 9.67 7.04
C ASP A 228 12.69 9.96 7.20
N ILE A 229 13.04 10.87 8.12
CA ILE A 229 14.41 11.18 8.50
C ILE A 229 14.83 10.23 9.62
N ASP A 230 16.05 9.71 9.54
CA ASP A 230 16.67 8.95 10.64
C ASP A 230 15.86 7.72 11.11
N ASP A 231 15.22 7.00 10.17
CA ASP A 231 14.32 5.87 10.46
C ASP A 231 13.04 6.31 11.22
N GLY A 232 12.44 7.41 10.76
CA GLY A 232 11.20 7.96 11.30
C GLY A 232 11.36 8.55 12.70
N LYS A 233 12.54 9.10 13.02
CA LYS A 233 12.65 9.99 14.19
C LYS A 233 11.94 11.30 13.93
N GLU A 234 12.06 11.81 12.71
CA GLU A 234 11.32 12.95 12.20
C GLU A 234 10.67 12.55 10.86
N ILE A 235 9.51 13.12 10.58
CA ILE A 235 8.74 12.83 9.38
C ILE A 235 8.38 14.16 8.72
N ILE A 236 8.86 14.37 7.50
CA ILE A 236 8.38 15.44 6.64
C ILE A 236 7.09 14.96 6.00
N TRP A 237 6.06 15.78 6.07
CA TRP A 237 4.70 15.46 5.64
C TRP A 237 4.07 16.66 4.94
N THR A 238 3.30 16.45 3.88
CA THR A 238 2.49 17.53 3.29
C THR A 238 1.18 17.72 4.02
N SER A 239 0.82 18.98 4.27
CA SER A 239 -0.44 19.31 4.91
C SER A 239 -1.12 20.50 4.22
N GLU A 240 -2.44 20.46 4.17
CA GLU A 240 -3.29 21.57 3.69
C GLU A 240 -4.03 22.26 4.86
N ARG A 241 -3.62 22.01 6.11
CA ARG A 241 -4.30 22.49 7.33
C ARG A 241 -4.48 24.00 7.41
N ASP A 242 -3.58 24.77 6.81
CA ASP A 242 -3.66 26.24 6.78
C ASP A 242 -4.36 26.80 5.53
N GLY A 243 -4.86 25.92 4.65
CA GLY A 243 -5.58 26.25 3.42
C GLY A 243 -4.73 26.19 2.15
N ASN A 244 -3.40 26.08 2.28
CA ASN A 244 -2.48 25.85 1.16
C ASN A 244 -1.63 24.61 1.44
N GLU A 245 -1.14 23.96 0.38
CA GLU A 245 -0.26 22.81 0.56
C GLU A 245 1.15 23.25 0.99
N HIS A 246 1.56 22.79 2.17
CA HIS A 246 2.86 23.09 2.78
C HIS A 246 3.52 21.84 3.36
N LEU A 247 4.81 21.95 3.65
CA LEU A 247 5.59 20.91 4.31
C LEU A 247 5.65 21.16 5.81
N ASP A 248 5.30 20.13 6.58
CA ASP A 248 5.37 20.07 8.03
C ASP A 248 6.39 19.02 8.48
N LEU A 249 7.03 19.27 9.61
CA LEU A 249 7.95 18.37 10.28
C LEU A 249 7.30 17.84 11.56
N PHE A 250 7.09 16.53 11.61
CA PHE A 250 6.55 15.83 12.77
C PHE A 250 7.62 15.04 13.50
N ASN A 251 7.48 14.94 14.82
CA ASN A 251 8.20 13.96 15.61
C ASN A 251 7.66 12.57 15.29
N GLY A 252 8.44 11.70 14.65
CA GLY A 252 7.97 10.38 14.23
C GLY A 252 7.79 9.37 15.38
N ARG A 253 8.22 9.70 16.61
CA ARG A 253 7.93 8.88 17.81
C ARG A 253 6.67 9.32 18.53
N THR A 254 6.37 10.61 18.62
CA THR A 254 5.20 11.11 19.36
C THR A 254 4.02 11.46 18.46
N GLY A 255 4.26 11.72 17.17
CA GLY A 255 3.26 12.27 16.25
C GLY A 255 3.04 13.78 16.41
N GLU A 256 3.84 14.45 17.23
CA GLU A 256 3.67 15.89 17.48
C GLU A 256 4.26 16.72 16.34
N LEU A 257 3.51 17.72 15.88
CA LEU A 257 4.02 18.72 14.93
C LEU A 257 5.13 19.53 15.60
N GLN A 258 6.35 19.44 15.07
CA GLN A 258 7.52 20.15 15.60
C GLN A 258 7.71 21.50 14.92
N ASN A 259 7.56 21.55 13.60
CA ASN A 259 7.80 22.77 12.83
C ASN A 259 7.03 22.75 11.51
N GLN A 260 6.45 23.90 11.13
CA GLN A 260 5.98 24.12 9.77
C GLN A 260 7.13 24.66 8.91
N ILE A 261 7.62 23.83 7.98
CA ILE A 261 8.81 24.10 7.15
C ILE A 261 8.51 25.20 6.14
N THR A 262 7.38 25.11 5.44
CA THR A 262 6.94 26.11 4.47
C THR A 262 5.63 26.76 4.89
N ARG A 263 5.43 28.04 4.54
CA ARG A 263 4.20 28.78 4.85
C ARG A 263 3.99 29.94 3.90
N GLY A 264 2.74 30.33 3.68
CA GLY A 264 2.37 31.52 2.93
C GLY A 264 1.21 31.30 1.97
N ASP A 265 0.87 32.35 1.23
CA ASP A 265 -0.21 32.34 0.24
C ASP A 265 0.26 31.78 -1.12
N TRP A 266 0.75 30.55 -1.08
CA TRP A 266 1.27 29.78 -2.21
C TRP A 266 1.30 28.29 -1.83
N VAL A 267 1.40 27.41 -2.83
CA VAL A 267 1.39 25.95 -2.64
C VAL A 267 2.72 25.30 -3.01
N VAL A 268 3.14 24.30 -2.25
CA VAL A 268 4.20 23.37 -2.64
C VAL A 268 3.69 22.49 -3.78
N ARG A 269 4.50 22.31 -4.83
CA ARG A 269 4.14 21.50 -6.01
C ARG A 269 5.03 20.29 -6.22
N ALA A 270 6.18 20.26 -5.54
CA ALA A 270 7.23 19.26 -5.70
C ALA A 270 8.31 19.47 -4.62
N VAL A 271 8.86 18.38 -4.08
CA VAL A 271 10.11 18.36 -3.29
C VAL A 271 11.24 17.78 -4.14
N TYR A 272 12.21 18.61 -4.52
CA TYR A 272 13.26 18.22 -5.46
C TYR A 272 14.35 17.35 -4.80
N HIS A 273 14.73 17.70 -3.58
CA HIS A 273 15.76 17.01 -2.82
C HIS A 273 15.55 17.24 -1.32
N ILE A 274 15.99 16.28 -0.52
CA ILE A 274 16.12 16.42 0.93
C ILE A 274 17.55 16.03 1.27
N ASP A 275 18.28 16.95 1.90
CA ASP A 275 19.57 16.67 2.52
C ASP A 275 19.36 16.53 4.03
N PRO A 276 19.18 15.30 4.56
CA PRO A 276 18.90 15.08 5.98
C PRO A 276 20.12 15.36 6.86
N ILE A 277 21.34 15.38 6.31
CA ILE A 277 22.56 15.66 7.07
C ILE A 277 22.67 17.17 7.33
N LYS A 278 22.31 17.99 6.35
CA LYS A 278 22.32 19.46 6.46
C LYS A 278 20.98 20.05 6.89
N HIS A 279 19.94 19.22 7.00
CA HIS A 279 18.56 19.65 7.24
C HIS A 279 18.09 20.68 6.19
N GLN A 280 18.22 20.34 4.91
CA GLN A 280 17.81 21.19 3.78
C GLN A 280 16.75 20.51 2.91
N ILE A 281 15.83 21.33 2.38
CA ILE A 281 14.78 21.02 1.41
C ILE A 281 14.89 21.99 0.24
#